data_AF-A0A6I7X1B2-F1
#
_entry.id   AF-A0A6I7X1B2-F1
#
_cell.length_a   1.000
_cell.length_b   1.000
_cell.length_c   1.000
_cell.angle_alpha   90.00
_cell.angle_beta   90.00
_cell.angle_gamma   90.00
#
_symmetry.space_group_name_H-M   'P 1'
#
loop_
_entity.id
_entity.type
_entity.pdbx_description
1 polymer ?
#
loop_
_entity_poly.entity_id
_entity_poly.type
_entity_poly.pdbx_seq_one_letter_code
_entity_poly.pdbx_strand_id
1 'polypeptide(L)'
;ATYEDGSNEINNALDNLANEANRSALRLEPVNPQGDELYHILRTRLFETLPDQEVINQVAQDYAASVRKAKQMDITNASPESFASQLVESYPFHFSIRDLYARFKENPGFQQTRGLIRLMRAIVADMYTENNKGICRASQVQLVHPHDFNLNNENIQSEVRAINPSLTEAITHDIAKDGHSISEDLDIRLNTGNDAQDVAKLILVASLADVPGATHGLRDSDIVSYLCAPNRDISAVKKNIIDYLPTQAW
;
A
#
# COMPACT_ATOMS: atom_id res chain seq x y z
N ALA A 1 35.21 28.26 19.60
CA ALA A 1 34.35 27.08 19.44
C ALA A 1 32.87 27.47 19.22
N THR A 2 32.58 28.61 18.58
CA THR A 2 31.20 29.11 18.38
C THR A 2 30.85 29.27 16.89
N TYR A 3 31.83 29.09 16.00
CA TYR A 3 31.65 29.26 14.56
C TYR A 3 31.27 27.95 13.85
N GLU A 4 31.79 26.80 14.31
CA GLU A 4 31.46 25.48 13.73
C GLU A 4 30.03 25.03 14.05
N ASP A 5 29.52 25.37 15.24
CA ASP A 5 28.15 25.06 15.65
C ASP A 5 27.12 25.86 14.84
N GLY A 6 27.38 27.15 14.63
CA GLY A 6 26.51 28.01 13.82
C GLY A 6 26.45 27.60 12.34
N SER A 7 27.56 27.09 11.77
CA SER A 7 27.55 26.56 10.40
C SER A 7 26.73 25.29 10.24
N ASN A 8 26.70 24.42 11.26
CA ASN A 8 25.91 23.20 11.23
C ASN A 8 24.41 23.49 11.36
N GLU A 9 24.02 24.43 12.21
CA GLU A 9 22.62 24.86 12.31
C GLU A 9 22.10 25.52 11.03
N ILE A 10 22.94 26.32 10.36
CA ILE A 10 22.57 26.95 9.08
C ILE A 10 22.44 25.89 7.98
N ASN A 11 23.35 24.92 7.90
CA ASN A 11 23.24 23.84 6.92
C ASN A 11 21.98 23.00 7.15
N ASN A 12 21.65 22.68 8.40
CA ASN A 12 20.42 21.96 8.74
C ASN A 12 19.15 22.78 8.39
N ALA A 13 19.17 24.10 8.61
CA ALA A 13 18.07 24.98 8.24
C ALA A 13 17.89 25.09 6.71
N LEU A 14 18.99 25.12 5.95
CA LEU A 14 18.97 25.13 4.49
C LEU A 14 18.52 23.80 3.90
N ASP A 15 18.93 22.67 4.47
CA ASP A 15 18.46 21.34 4.08
C ASP A 15 16.96 21.17 4.37
N ASN A 16 16.50 21.64 5.52
CA ASN A 16 15.07 21.66 5.86
C ASN A 16 14.27 22.55 4.90
N LEU A 17 14.79 23.72 4.54
CA LEU A 17 14.15 24.62 3.57
C LEU A 17 14.12 24.01 2.16
N ALA A 18 15.19 23.33 1.73
CA ALA A 18 15.22 22.60 0.46
C ALA A 18 14.19 21.46 0.43
N ASN A 19 14.05 20.75 1.55
CA ASN A 19 13.05 19.69 1.73
C ASN A 19 11.60 20.22 1.80
N GLU A 20 11.38 21.44 2.31
CA GLU A 20 10.07 22.10 2.36
C GLU A 20 9.70 22.75 1.01
N ALA A 21 10.67 23.32 0.30
CA ALA A 21 10.50 23.84 -1.06
C ALA A 21 10.17 22.73 -2.07
N ASN A 22 10.76 21.54 -1.90
CA ASN A 22 10.41 20.34 -2.67
C ASN A 22 9.01 19.77 -2.38
N ARG A 23 8.33 20.25 -1.33
CA ARG A 23 6.94 19.88 -1.01
C ARG A 23 5.89 20.78 -1.67
N SER A 24 6.26 21.97 -2.17
CA SER A 24 5.31 22.97 -2.70
C SER A 24 5.26 23.09 -4.22
N ALA A 25 6.05 22.31 -4.96
CA ALA A 25 5.94 22.23 -6.42
C ALA A 25 5.23 20.94 -6.81
N LEU A 26 4.22 21.04 -7.68
CA LEU A 26 3.62 19.88 -8.35
C LEU A 26 4.74 18.98 -8.90
N ARG A 27 4.93 17.81 -8.28
CA ARG A 27 5.79 16.76 -8.81
C ARG A 27 5.13 16.16 -10.04
N LEU A 28 5.44 16.70 -11.21
CA LEU A 28 5.60 15.85 -12.39
C LEU A 28 6.94 15.15 -12.18
N GLU A 29 6.93 14.00 -11.51
CA GLU A 29 8.16 13.22 -11.35
C GLU A 29 8.68 12.78 -12.72
N PRO A 30 10.00 12.91 -12.98
CA PRO A 30 10.61 12.25 -14.13
C PRO A 30 10.46 10.74 -13.94
N VAL A 31 10.01 10.05 -14.99
CA VAL A 31 9.78 8.59 -15.00
C VAL A 31 11.06 7.88 -14.53
N ASN A 32 11.06 7.38 -13.30
CA ASN A 32 12.19 6.67 -12.72
C ASN A 32 12.31 5.29 -13.41
N PRO A 33 13.40 4.99 -14.14
CA PRO A 33 13.56 3.73 -14.86
C PRO A 33 13.53 2.48 -13.96
N GLN A 34 13.71 2.65 -12.64
CA GLN A 34 13.64 1.55 -11.67
C GLN A 34 12.21 1.05 -11.42
N GLY A 35 11.18 1.85 -11.74
CA GLY A 35 9.78 1.48 -11.56
C GLY A 35 9.32 0.39 -12.54
N ASP A 36 9.70 0.53 -13.82
CA ASP A 36 9.37 -0.42 -14.88
C ASP A 36 9.98 -1.81 -14.60
N GLU A 37 11.22 -1.84 -14.12
CA GLU A 37 11.95 -3.08 -13.84
C GLU A 37 11.23 -3.91 -12.76
N LEU A 38 10.70 -3.25 -11.72
CA LEU A 38 10.03 -3.92 -10.61
C LEU A 38 8.84 -4.75 -11.09
N TYR A 39 7.90 -4.11 -11.79
CA TYR A 39 6.69 -4.78 -12.26
C TYR A 39 7.00 -5.81 -13.34
N HIS A 40 7.96 -5.54 -14.21
CA HIS A 40 8.43 -6.52 -15.19
C HIS A 40 8.98 -7.79 -14.53
N ILE A 41 9.82 -7.65 -13.50
CA ILE A 41 10.36 -8.78 -12.74
C ILE A 41 9.22 -9.56 -12.06
N LEU A 42 8.32 -8.87 -11.36
CA LEU A 42 7.23 -9.52 -10.64
C LEU A 42 6.29 -10.27 -11.60
N ARG A 43 5.88 -9.66 -12.73
CA ARG A 43 5.10 -10.32 -13.77
C ARG A 43 5.76 -11.62 -14.22
N THR A 44 7.02 -11.53 -14.64
CA THR A 44 7.78 -12.68 -15.17
C THR A 44 7.96 -13.81 -14.16
N ARG A 45 8.04 -13.47 -12.87
CA ARG A 45 8.31 -14.45 -11.80
C ARG A 45 7.05 -15.06 -11.19
N LEU A 46 5.90 -14.39 -11.30
CA LEU A 46 4.68 -14.74 -10.56
C LEU A 46 3.52 -15.17 -11.46
N PHE A 47 3.50 -14.77 -12.73
CA PHE A 47 2.40 -15.07 -13.65
C PHE A 47 2.92 -15.72 -14.92
N GLU A 48 2.28 -16.81 -15.34
CA GLU A 48 2.61 -17.51 -16.59
C GLU A 48 2.09 -16.75 -17.81
N THR A 49 0.86 -16.23 -17.71
CA THR A 49 0.19 -15.49 -18.76
C THR A 49 -0.55 -14.30 -18.18
N LEU A 50 -0.72 -13.27 -19.01
CA LEU A 50 -1.53 -12.09 -18.72
C LEU A 50 -2.59 -11.95 -19.82
N PRO A 51 -3.73 -11.32 -19.53
CA PRO A 51 -4.74 -11.06 -20.53
C PRO A 51 -4.26 -10.02 -21.55
N ASP A 52 -4.98 -9.90 -22.65
CA ASP A 52 -4.68 -8.95 -23.71
C ASP A 52 -4.82 -7.49 -23.22
N GLN A 53 -4.16 -6.58 -23.94
CA GLN A 53 -4.09 -5.16 -23.59
C GLN A 53 -5.47 -4.50 -23.43
N GLU A 54 -6.49 -4.97 -24.17
CA GLU A 54 -7.86 -4.47 -24.06
C GLU A 54 -8.45 -4.70 -22.67
N VAL A 55 -8.24 -5.88 -22.09
CA VAL A 55 -8.71 -6.22 -20.73
C VAL A 55 -7.97 -5.37 -19.70
N ILE A 56 -6.65 -5.24 -19.84
CA ILE A 56 -5.82 -4.42 -18.95
C ILE A 56 -6.30 -2.96 -18.96
N ASN A 57 -6.55 -2.41 -20.15
CA ASN A 57 -7.07 -1.05 -20.31
C ASN A 57 -8.45 -0.91 -19.68
N GLN A 58 -9.34 -1.88 -19.84
CA GLN A 58 -10.67 -1.85 -19.24
C GLN A 58 -10.59 -1.82 -17.71
N VAL A 59 -9.77 -2.68 -17.10
CA VAL A 59 -9.53 -2.67 -15.65
C VAL A 59 -9.03 -1.29 -15.21
N ALA A 60 -8.04 -0.73 -15.89
CA ALA A 60 -7.51 0.59 -15.56
C ALA A 60 -8.59 1.70 -15.64
N GLN A 61 -9.50 1.64 -16.62
CA GLN A 61 -10.61 2.59 -16.74
C GLN A 61 -11.66 2.41 -15.64
N ASP A 62 -11.96 1.18 -15.21
CA ASP A 62 -12.91 0.91 -14.13
C ASP A 62 -12.42 1.51 -12.80
N TYR A 63 -11.12 1.38 -12.51
CA TYR A 63 -10.48 2.03 -11.37
C TYR A 63 -10.49 3.55 -11.50
N ALA A 64 -10.15 4.09 -12.68
CA ALA A 64 -10.20 5.53 -12.92
C ALA A 64 -11.61 6.11 -12.74
N ALA A 65 -12.65 5.38 -13.13
CA ALA A 65 -14.03 5.77 -12.87
C ALA A 65 -14.34 5.85 -11.36
N SER A 66 -13.80 4.92 -10.58
CA SER A 66 -13.94 4.91 -9.11
C SER A 66 -13.22 6.10 -8.47
N VAL A 67 -11.99 6.39 -8.90
CA VAL A 67 -11.23 7.58 -8.46
C VAL A 67 -11.93 8.88 -8.86
N ARG A 68 -12.54 8.94 -10.05
CA ARG A 68 -13.29 10.11 -10.51
C ARG A 68 -14.48 10.42 -9.59
N LYS A 69 -15.22 9.38 -9.16
CA LYS A 69 -16.31 9.53 -8.18
C LYS A 69 -15.78 10.05 -6.85
N ALA A 70 -14.70 9.46 -6.33
CA ALA A 70 -14.08 9.89 -5.08
C ALA A 70 -13.61 11.35 -5.13
N LYS A 71 -13.04 11.78 -6.26
CA LYS A 71 -12.62 13.17 -6.50
C LYS A 71 -13.80 14.14 -6.57
N GLN A 72 -14.90 13.76 -7.22
CA GLN A 72 -16.13 14.57 -7.25
C GLN A 72 -16.75 14.78 -5.87
N MET A 73 -16.48 13.87 -4.94
CA MET A 73 -16.91 13.96 -3.54
C MET A 73 -15.88 14.68 -2.64
N ASP A 74 -14.78 15.20 -3.20
CA ASP A 74 -13.68 15.85 -2.47
C ASP A 74 -13.00 14.96 -1.41
N ILE A 75 -12.99 13.64 -1.65
CA ILE A 75 -12.40 12.64 -0.75
C ILE A 75 -10.93 12.37 -1.14
N THR A 76 -10.56 12.60 -2.40
CA THR A 76 -9.18 12.46 -2.89
C THR A 76 -8.85 13.48 -3.98
N ASN A 77 -7.57 13.82 -4.09
CA ASN A 77 -7.04 14.70 -5.14
C ASN A 77 -6.40 13.94 -6.31
N ALA A 78 -6.42 12.61 -6.28
CA ALA A 78 -5.82 11.78 -7.33
C ALA A 78 -6.41 12.09 -8.73
N SER A 79 -5.58 12.02 -9.77
CA SER A 79 -6.04 12.15 -11.16
C SER A 79 -6.49 10.80 -11.69
N PRO A 80 -7.76 10.65 -12.13
CA PRO A 80 -8.23 9.42 -12.78
C PRO A 80 -7.37 8.99 -13.98
N GLU A 81 -6.90 9.95 -14.77
CA GLU A 81 -6.12 9.72 -15.98
C GLU A 81 -4.72 9.21 -15.65
N SER A 82 -4.06 9.82 -14.66
CA SER A 82 -2.78 9.34 -14.14
C SER A 82 -2.91 7.96 -13.50
N PHE A 83 -4.01 7.71 -12.78
CA PHE A 83 -4.31 6.41 -12.16
C PHE A 83 -4.43 5.32 -13.22
N ALA A 84 -5.20 5.55 -14.29
CA ALA A 84 -5.33 4.61 -15.39
C ALA A 84 -3.98 4.32 -16.06
N SER A 85 -3.19 5.36 -16.36
CA SER A 85 -1.87 5.20 -17.00
C SER A 85 -0.92 4.35 -16.15
N GLN A 86 -0.85 4.62 -14.86
CA GLN A 86 0.02 3.87 -13.95
C GLN A 86 -0.45 2.42 -13.77
N LEU A 87 -1.77 2.18 -13.76
CA LEU A 87 -2.31 0.82 -13.70
C LEU A 87 -2.00 0.00 -14.94
N VAL A 88 -2.07 0.59 -16.13
CA VAL A 88 -1.68 -0.11 -17.37
C VAL A 88 -0.21 -0.56 -17.30
N GLU A 89 0.68 0.29 -16.77
CA GLU A 89 2.11 -0.01 -16.62
C GLU A 89 2.39 -1.08 -15.55
N SER A 90 1.63 -1.05 -14.45
CA SER A 90 1.86 -1.89 -13.26
C SER A 90 1.06 -3.19 -13.23
N TYR A 91 0.07 -3.38 -14.12
CA TYR A 91 -0.80 -4.56 -14.15
C TYR A 91 0.01 -5.88 -14.10
N PRO A 92 -0.39 -6.89 -13.31
CA PRO A 92 -1.63 -6.99 -12.51
C PRO A 92 -1.51 -6.41 -11.08
N PHE A 93 -0.51 -5.58 -10.82
CA PHE A 93 -0.28 -4.99 -9.50
C PHE A 93 -0.87 -3.59 -9.42
N HIS A 94 -1.30 -3.18 -8.22
CA HIS A 94 -1.61 -1.78 -7.96
C HIS A 94 -0.30 -0.96 -7.92
N PHE A 95 -0.26 0.18 -8.60
CA PHE A 95 0.97 0.96 -8.79
C PHE A 95 1.61 1.48 -7.50
N SER A 96 0.84 1.57 -6.41
CA SER A 96 1.37 2.00 -5.10
C SER A 96 2.32 1.00 -4.44
N ILE A 97 2.35 -0.26 -4.90
CA ILE A 97 3.28 -1.27 -4.38
C ILE A 97 4.73 -0.80 -4.52
N ARG A 98 5.09 -0.16 -5.65
CA ARG A 98 6.43 0.39 -5.87
C ARG A 98 6.80 1.41 -4.80
N ASP A 99 5.93 2.40 -4.58
CA ASP A 99 6.23 3.52 -3.68
C ASP A 99 6.27 3.06 -2.22
N LEU A 100 5.42 2.10 -1.86
CA LEU A 100 5.41 1.48 -0.53
C LEU A 100 6.65 0.59 -0.31
N TYR A 101 7.02 -0.21 -1.30
CA TYR A 101 8.23 -1.02 -1.29
C TYR A 101 9.50 -0.17 -1.12
N ALA A 102 9.56 0.97 -1.81
CA ALA A 102 10.69 1.88 -1.74
C ALA A 102 10.99 2.40 -0.31
N ARG A 103 10.00 2.36 0.60
CA ARG A 103 10.15 2.79 1.99
C ARG A 103 10.97 1.83 2.84
N PHE A 104 10.87 0.52 2.59
CA PHE A 104 11.51 -0.50 3.42
C PHE A 104 12.57 -1.32 2.67
N LYS A 105 12.81 -1.06 1.37
CA LYS A 105 13.82 -1.78 0.59
C LYS A 105 15.24 -1.65 1.16
N GLU A 106 15.53 -0.55 1.87
CA GLU A 106 16.82 -0.28 2.50
C GLU A 106 16.88 -0.70 3.98
N ASN A 107 15.85 -1.37 4.50
CA ASN A 107 15.86 -1.88 5.87
C ASN A 107 17.07 -2.82 6.08
N PRO A 108 17.79 -2.69 7.21
CA PRO A 108 18.87 -3.60 7.53
C PRO A 108 18.41 -5.07 7.51
N GLY A 109 19.13 -5.90 6.76
CA GLY A 109 18.81 -7.33 6.64
C GLY A 109 17.70 -7.68 5.63
N PHE A 110 16.99 -6.70 5.09
CA PHE A 110 16.00 -6.95 4.04
C PHE A 110 16.69 -7.19 2.68
N GLN A 111 16.31 -8.26 2.00
CA GLN A 111 16.97 -8.70 0.76
C GLN A 111 16.43 -8.03 -0.51
N GLN A 112 16.24 -6.71 -0.54
CA GLN A 112 15.73 -5.92 -1.69
C GLN A 112 14.81 -6.73 -2.64
N THR A 113 15.18 -6.87 -3.93
CA THR A 113 14.38 -7.54 -4.95
C THR A 113 14.10 -9.02 -4.62
N ARG A 114 15.03 -9.73 -3.97
CA ARG A 114 14.83 -11.13 -3.58
C ARG A 114 13.80 -11.26 -2.45
N GLY A 115 13.88 -10.39 -1.46
CA GLY A 115 12.93 -10.31 -0.35
C GLY A 115 11.54 -9.97 -0.86
N LEU A 116 11.43 -9.00 -1.77
CA LEU A 116 10.16 -8.62 -2.38
C LEU A 116 9.55 -9.76 -3.21
N ILE A 117 10.32 -10.42 -4.08
CA ILE A 117 9.82 -11.56 -4.88
C ILE A 117 9.31 -12.67 -3.95
N ARG A 118 10.03 -12.95 -2.86
CA ARG A 118 9.64 -13.98 -1.88
C ARG A 118 8.31 -13.61 -1.21
N LEU A 119 8.19 -12.38 -0.71
CA LEU A 119 6.95 -11.89 -0.10
C LEU A 119 5.78 -11.90 -1.08
N MET A 120 5.95 -11.30 -2.27
CA MET A 120 4.90 -11.23 -3.28
C MET A 120 4.48 -12.61 -3.78
N ARG A 121 5.41 -13.59 -3.85
CA ARG A 121 5.05 -14.97 -4.16
C ARG A 121 4.17 -15.59 -3.10
N ALA A 122 4.48 -15.40 -1.82
CA ALA A 122 3.66 -15.91 -0.73
C ALA A 122 2.26 -15.28 -0.76
N ILE A 123 2.17 -13.96 -0.98
CA ILE A 123 0.91 -13.23 -1.09
C ILE A 123 0.08 -13.74 -2.26
N VAL A 124 0.64 -13.78 -3.47
CA VAL A 124 -0.09 -14.22 -4.66
C VAL A 124 -0.51 -15.68 -4.52
N ALA A 125 0.34 -16.57 -4.00
CA ALA A 125 -0.04 -17.97 -3.77
C ALA A 125 -1.22 -18.11 -2.78
N ASP A 126 -1.20 -17.35 -1.68
CA ASP A 126 -2.30 -17.32 -0.71
C ASP A 126 -3.60 -16.76 -1.34
N MET A 127 -3.51 -15.73 -2.20
CA MET A 127 -4.68 -15.19 -2.89
C MET A 127 -5.39 -16.20 -3.78
N TYR A 128 -4.67 -17.18 -4.35
CA TYR A 128 -5.24 -18.28 -5.15
C TYR A 128 -5.70 -19.48 -4.31
N THR A 129 -5.48 -19.45 -2.99
CA THR A 129 -5.96 -20.50 -2.09
C THR A 129 -7.46 -20.31 -1.81
N GLU A 130 -8.24 -21.37 -2.02
CA GLU A 130 -9.68 -21.36 -1.74
C GLU A 130 -9.93 -21.42 -0.23
N ASN A 131 -10.88 -20.61 0.23
CA ASN A 131 -11.42 -20.74 1.58
C ASN A 131 -12.43 -21.92 1.67
N ASN A 132 -13.00 -22.12 2.85
CA ASN A 132 -13.98 -23.18 3.12
C ASN A 132 -15.26 -23.13 2.24
N LYS A 133 -15.46 -22.07 1.45
CA LYS A 133 -16.57 -21.90 0.51
C LYS A 133 -16.15 -22.10 -0.96
N GLY A 134 -14.91 -22.53 -1.23
CA GLY A 134 -14.38 -22.68 -2.59
C GLY A 134 -14.11 -21.34 -3.28
N ILE A 135 -13.96 -20.25 -2.53
CA ILE A 135 -13.72 -18.90 -3.05
C ILE A 135 -12.29 -18.49 -2.71
N CYS A 136 -11.52 -18.07 -3.71
CA CYS A 136 -10.20 -17.49 -3.51
C CYS A 136 -10.23 -15.96 -3.69
N ARG A 137 -9.32 -15.24 -3.03
CA ARG A 137 -9.23 -13.77 -3.13
C ARG A 137 -8.98 -13.31 -4.55
N ALA A 138 -8.15 -14.05 -5.31
CA ALA A 138 -7.84 -13.75 -6.71
C ALA A 138 -9.07 -13.71 -7.62
N SER A 139 -10.17 -14.40 -7.27
CA SER A 139 -11.44 -14.34 -8.01
C SER A 139 -12.29 -13.09 -7.72
N GLN A 140 -11.93 -12.33 -6.68
CA GLN A 140 -12.73 -11.20 -6.18
C GLN A 140 -12.09 -9.84 -6.49
N VAL A 141 -10.83 -9.82 -6.91
CA VAL A 141 -10.09 -8.60 -7.22
C VAL A 141 -9.55 -8.65 -8.64
N GLN A 142 -9.40 -7.47 -9.24
CA GLN A 142 -8.82 -7.33 -10.58
C GLN A 142 -7.32 -7.02 -10.56
N LEU A 143 -6.78 -6.68 -9.38
CA LEU A 143 -5.38 -6.32 -9.15
C LEU A 143 -4.90 -6.92 -7.84
N VAL A 144 -3.59 -7.13 -7.73
CA VAL A 144 -2.91 -7.36 -6.45
C VAL A 144 -2.62 -5.99 -5.82
N HIS A 145 -3.35 -5.64 -4.77
CA HIS A 145 -3.15 -4.42 -4.00
C HIS A 145 -2.07 -4.61 -2.94
N PRO A 146 -1.45 -3.51 -2.47
CA PRO A 146 -0.53 -3.57 -1.34
C PRO A 146 -1.14 -4.16 -0.06
N HIS A 147 -2.46 -4.18 0.09
CA HIS A 147 -3.16 -4.74 1.24
C HIS A 147 -3.71 -6.16 1.02
N ASP A 148 -3.52 -6.78 -0.15
CA ASP A 148 -4.10 -8.09 -0.51
C ASP A 148 -3.36 -9.29 0.14
N PHE A 149 -2.76 -9.11 1.31
CA PHE A 149 -2.09 -10.16 2.06
C PHE A 149 -2.86 -10.58 3.31
N ASN A 150 -2.80 -11.86 3.65
CA ASN A 150 -3.46 -12.44 4.82
C ASN A 150 -2.47 -12.56 5.98
N LEU A 151 -2.64 -11.72 7.01
CA LEU A 151 -1.78 -11.74 8.19
C LEU A 151 -2.10 -12.86 9.20
N ASN A 152 -3.20 -13.60 9.00
CA ASN A 152 -3.46 -14.85 9.73
C ASN A 152 -2.77 -16.05 9.06
N ASN A 153 -2.19 -15.88 7.87
CA ASN A 153 -1.28 -16.88 7.31
C ASN A 153 0.10 -16.75 7.96
N GLU A 154 0.53 -17.76 8.72
CA GLU A 154 1.79 -17.75 9.48
C GLU A 154 3.03 -17.45 8.61
N ASN A 155 3.06 -17.94 7.36
CA ASN A 155 4.18 -17.71 6.46
C ASN A 155 4.25 -16.22 6.06
N ILE A 156 3.12 -15.64 5.66
CA ILE A 156 3.04 -14.21 5.29
C ILE A 156 3.36 -13.34 6.51
N GLN A 157 2.77 -13.67 7.66
CA GLN A 157 2.99 -12.93 8.90
C GLN A 157 4.48 -12.94 9.30
N SER A 158 5.14 -14.09 9.19
CA SER A 158 6.58 -14.22 9.48
C SER A 158 7.43 -13.38 8.54
N GLU A 159 7.12 -13.37 7.24
CA GLU A 159 7.81 -12.53 6.26
C GLU A 159 7.67 -11.04 6.58
N VAL A 160 6.45 -10.59 6.93
CA VAL A 160 6.19 -9.18 7.29
C VAL A 160 6.91 -8.79 8.58
N ARG A 161 6.86 -9.64 9.63
CA ARG A 161 7.57 -9.38 10.90
C ARG A 161 9.09 -9.35 10.71
N ALA A 162 9.63 -10.11 9.78
CA ALA A 162 11.06 -10.09 9.48
C ALA A 162 11.52 -8.76 8.84
N ILE A 163 10.61 -7.99 8.22
CA ILE A 163 10.93 -6.67 7.64
C ILE A 163 11.08 -5.63 8.74
N ASN A 164 10.18 -5.63 9.71
CA ASN A 164 10.23 -4.75 10.88
C ASN A 164 9.64 -5.46 12.12
N PRO A 165 10.50 -6.06 12.98
CA PRO A 165 10.06 -6.80 14.15
C PRO A 165 9.33 -5.95 15.19
N SER A 166 9.58 -4.63 15.22
CA SER A 166 8.98 -3.72 16.21
C SER A 166 7.46 -3.59 16.08
N LEU A 167 6.91 -3.92 14.90
CA LEU A 167 5.46 -3.84 14.61
C LEU A 167 4.70 -5.12 14.96
N THR A 168 5.36 -6.11 15.58
CA THR A 168 4.78 -7.42 15.92
C THR A 168 3.52 -7.31 16.79
N GLU A 169 3.55 -6.47 17.83
CA GLU A 169 2.41 -6.31 18.74
C GLU A 169 1.24 -5.61 18.04
N ALA A 170 1.51 -4.55 17.27
CA ALA A 170 0.50 -3.87 16.46
C ALA A 170 -0.17 -4.84 15.47
N ILE A 171 0.61 -5.67 14.77
CA ILE A 171 0.06 -6.70 13.87
C ILE A 171 -0.90 -7.62 14.63
N THR A 172 -0.52 -8.12 15.81
CA THR A 172 -1.29 -9.13 16.55
C THR A 172 -2.52 -8.53 17.24
N HIS A 173 -2.40 -7.33 17.80
CA HIS A 173 -3.46 -6.71 18.57
C HIS A 173 -4.44 -5.96 17.67
N ASP A 174 -3.92 -5.19 16.72
CA ASP A 174 -4.71 -4.23 15.95
C ASP A 174 -5.18 -4.78 14.60
N ILE A 175 -4.37 -5.64 13.95
CA ILE A 175 -4.58 -5.99 12.53
C ILE A 175 -5.11 -7.42 12.33
N ALA A 176 -4.48 -8.45 12.88
CA ALA A 176 -4.86 -9.83 12.58
C ALA A 176 -4.57 -10.79 13.74
N LYS A 177 -5.64 -11.47 14.20
CA LYS A 177 -5.60 -12.49 15.25
C LYS A 177 -6.81 -13.42 15.15
N ASP A 178 -6.98 -14.06 13.99
CA ASP A 178 -8.02 -15.05 13.73
C ASP A 178 -9.44 -14.58 14.11
N GLY A 179 -9.75 -13.31 13.83
CA GLY A 179 -11.04 -12.68 14.16
C GLY A 179 -11.09 -11.96 15.51
N HIS A 180 -9.95 -11.83 16.20
CA HIS A 180 -9.86 -11.21 17.53
C HIS A 180 -9.03 -9.92 17.56
N SER A 181 -8.53 -9.45 16.41
CA SER A 181 -7.90 -8.13 16.33
C SER A 181 -8.93 -7.01 16.29
N ILE A 182 -8.50 -5.77 16.55
CA ILE A 182 -9.38 -4.61 16.47
C ILE A 182 -9.97 -4.41 15.06
N SER A 183 -9.17 -4.54 14.01
CA SER A 183 -9.66 -4.34 12.65
C SER A 183 -10.60 -5.46 12.20
N GLU A 184 -10.34 -6.72 12.57
CA GLU A 184 -11.25 -7.83 12.29
C GLU A 184 -12.59 -7.67 13.02
N ASP A 185 -12.54 -7.32 14.32
CA ASP A 185 -13.75 -7.03 15.11
C ASP A 185 -14.53 -5.84 14.55
N LEU A 186 -13.84 -4.79 14.11
CA LEU A 186 -14.46 -3.62 13.50
C LEU A 186 -15.18 -3.97 12.20
N ASP A 187 -14.55 -4.79 11.34
CA ASP A 187 -15.17 -5.27 10.11
C ASP A 187 -16.44 -6.10 10.36
N ILE A 188 -16.43 -6.93 11.41
CA ILE A 188 -17.60 -7.70 11.85
C ILE A 188 -18.70 -6.76 12.37
N ARG A 189 -18.36 -5.82 13.26
CA ARG A 189 -19.33 -4.90 13.88
C ARG A 189 -20.00 -3.97 12.88
N LEU A 190 -19.24 -3.46 11.91
CA LEU A 190 -19.73 -2.53 10.89
C LEU A 190 -20.22 -3.23 9.63
N ASN A 191 -20.05 -4.54 9.52
CA ASN A 191 -20.38 -5.34 8.34
C ASN A 191 -19.75 -4.78 7.06
N THR A 192 -18.47 -4.41 7.14
CA THR A 192 -17.67 -3.82 6.04
C THR A 192 -16.86 -4.85 5.27
N GLY A 193 -17.00 -6.13 5.61
CA GLY A 193 -16.25 -7.21 4.98
C GLY A 193 -14.79 -7.21 5.45
N ASN A 194 -13.95 -6.41 4.79
CA ASN A 194 -12.50 -6.34 5.06
C ASN A 194 -11.94 -4.91 4.99
N ASP A 195 -12.78 -3.87 5.00
CA ASP A 195 -12.33 -2.48 4.84
C ASP A 195 -11.41 -2.02 5.98
N ALA A 196 -11.71 -2.38 7.24
CA ALA A 196 -10.86 -2.06 8.38
C ALA A 196 -9.50 -2.74 8.28
N GLN A 197 -9.49 -4.03 7.95
CA GLN A 197 -8.26 -4.77 7.73
C GLN A 197 -7.45 -4.21 6.54
N ASP A 198 -8.11 -3.82 5.44
CA ASP A 198 -7.43 -3.27 4.27
C ASP A 198 -6.77 -1.91 4.57
N VAL A 199 -7.47 -1.03 5.31
CA VAL A 199 -6.89 0.23 5.80
C VAL A 199 -5.71 -0.06 6.73
N ALA A 200 -5.86 -0.94 7.71
CA ALA A 200 -4.82 -1.25 8.69
C ALA A 200 -3.58 -1.88 8.03
N LYS A 201 -3.77 -2.84 7.12
CA LYS A 201 -2.69 -3.45 6.33
C LYS A 201 -1.98 -2.44 5.44
N LEU A 202 -2.71 -1.50 4.84
CA LEU A 202 -2.12 -0.46 4.01
C LEU A 202 -1.24 0.48 4.84
N ILE A 203 -1.71 0.88 6.03
CA ILE A 203 -0.93 1.68 6.99
C ILE A 203 0.32 0.90 7.45
N LEU A 204 0.16 -0.39 7.77
CA LEU A 204 1.26 -1.26 8.16
C LEU A 204 2.37 -1.25 7.11
N VAL A 205 2.04 -1.55 5.85
CA VAL A 205 3.03 -1.58 4.76
C VAL A 205 3.74 -0.24 4.61
N ALA A 206 3.00 0.87 4.75
CA ALA A 206 3.58 2.21 4.69
C ALA A 206 4.49 2.57 5.87
N SER A 207 4.39 1.81 6.97
CA SER A 207 5.14 1.98 8.21
C SER A 207 6.28 0.97 8.38
N LEU A 208 6.46 0.02 7.46
CA LEU A 208 7.47 -1.04 7.54
C LEU A 208 8.93 -0.54 7.49
N ALA A 209 9.18 0.71 7.10
CA ALA A 209 10.53 1.26 7.10
C ALA A 209 11.18 1.15 8.50
N ASP A 210 12.46 0.80 8.57
CA ASP A 210 13.23 0.69 9.82
C ASP A 210 14.62 1.33 9.61
N VAL A 211 14.60 2.58 9.17
CA VAL A 211 15.79 3.40 8.95
C VAL A 211 15.60 4.78 9.60
N PRO A 212 16.67 5.42 10.10
CA PRO A 212 16.56 6.75 10.71
C PRO A 212 15.96 7.77 9.75
N GLY A 213 15.00 8.55 10.24
CA GLY A 213 14.32 9.59 9.44
C GLY A 213 13.30 9.06 8.42
N ALA A 214 12.95 7.77 8.47
CA ALA A 214 11.90 7.21 7.63
C ALA A 214 10.55 7.89 7.87
N THR A 215 9.77 8.04 6.79
CA THR A 215 8.38 8.48 6.88
C THR A 215 7.48 7.26 7.04
N HIS A 216 6.73 7.21 8.15
CA HIS A 216 5.77 6.15 8.44
C HIS A 216 4.34 6.61 8.17
N GLY A 217 3.46 5.64 7.89
CA GLY A 217 2.05 5.89 7.62
C GLY A 217 1.77 6.55 6.27
N LEU A 218 0.50 6.88 6.07
CA LEU A 218 -0.04 7.53 4.87
C LEU A 218 -0.98 8.65 5.27
N ARG A 219 -1.12 9.64 4.39
CA ARG A 219 -2.18 10.64 4.51
C ARG A 219 -3.51 10.00 4.12
N ASP A 220 -4.60 10.43 4.73
CA ASP A 220 -5.96 9.95 4.41
C ASP A 220 -6.26 9.98 2.91
N SER A 221 -5.84 11.05 2.22
CA SER A 221 -6.05 11.18 0.76
C SER A 221 -5.36 10.08 -0.05
N ASP A 222 -4.21 9.60 0.43
CA ASP A 222 -3.44 8.53 -0.20
C ASP A 222 -4.07 7.17 0.12
N ILE A 223 -4.51 6.96 1.38
CA ILE A 223 -5.26 5.76 1.79
C ILE A 223 -6.52 5.60 0.92
N VAL A 224 -7.32 6.66 0.82
CA VAL A 224 -8.52 6.71 -0.02
C VAL A 224 -8.19 6.36 -1.47
N SER A 225 -7.14 6.99 -2.03
CA SER A 225 -6.73 6.77 -3.41
C SER A 225 -6.34 5.31 -3.66
N TYR A 226 -5.55 4.71 -2.77
CA TYR A 226 -5.05 3.33 -2.92
C TYR A 226 -6.09 2.26 -2.60
N LEU A 227 -7.19 2.61 -1.91
CA LEU A 227 -8.32 1.73 -1.67
C LEU A 227 -9.45 1.90 -2.69
N CYS A 228 -9.39 2.92 -3.56
CA CYS A 228 -10.34 3.05 -4.66
C CYS A 228 -10.30 1.81 -5.55
N ALA A 229 -11.44 1.14 -5.65
CA ALA A 229 -11.61 -0.04 -6.50
C ALA A 229 -13.04 -0.06 -7.07
N PRO A 230 -13.26 -0.71 -8.22
CA PRO A 230 -14.59 -0.89 -8.77
C PRO A 230 -15.53 -1.54 -7.76
N ASN A 231 -16.75 -1.01 -7.66
CA ASN A 231 -17.80 -1.48 -6.74
C ASN A 231 -17.51 -1.29 -5.24
N ARG A 232 -16.42 -0.63 -4.84
CA ARG A 232 -16.15 -0.29 -3.44
C ARG A 232 -16.75 1.08 -3.10
N ASP A 233 -17.50 1.17 -2.00
CA ASP A 233 -17.99 2.46 -1.48
C ASP A 233 -16.91 3.15 -0.66
N ILE A 234 -15.99 3.81 -1.36
CA ILE A 234 -14.86 4.50 -0.72
C ILE A 234 -15.30 5.63 0.22
N SER A 235 -16.50 6.17 0.04
CA SER A 235 -17.04 7.21 0.93
C SER A 235 -17.42 6.64 2.31
N ALA A 236 -18.01 5.45 2.32
CA ALA A 236 -18.27 4.70 3.54
C ALA A 236 -16.96 4.28 4.22
N VAL A 237 -15.95 3.83 3.46
CA VAL A 237 -14.61 3.50 4.00
C VAL A 237 -13.99 4.72 4.68
N LYS A 238 -13.99 5.89 4.02
CA LYS A 238 -13.45 7.10 4.65
C LYS A 238 -14.14 7.40 5.97
N LYS A 239 -15.45 7.51 5.95
CA LYS A 239 -16.24 7.95 7.11
C LYS A 239 -16.22 6.95 8.27
N ASN A 240 -16.40 5.67 7.97
CA ASN A 240 -16.64 4.65 8.99
C ASN A 240 -15.36 3.99 9.48
N ILE A 241 -14.29 4.03 8.67
CA ILE A 241 -13.04 3.32 8.93
C ILE A 241 -11.88 4.30 9.08
N ILE A 242 -11.53 5.05 8.03
CA ILE A 242 -10.33 5.92 8.07
C ILE A 242 -10.44 6.96 9.20
N ASP A 243 -11.61 7.60 9.33
CA ASP A 243 -11.82 8.63 10.36
C ASP A 243 -12.00 8.03 11.78
N TYR A 244 -12.29 6.72 11.91
CA TYR A 244 -12.63 6.08 13.18
C TYR A 244 -11.54 5.16 13.74
N LEU A 245 -10.83 4.42 12.88
CA LEU A 245 -9.82 3.44 13.26
C LEU A 245 -8.73 4.00 14.20
N PRO A 246 -8.26 5.26 14.05
CA PRO A 246 -7.29 5.86 14.99
C PRO A 246 -7.81 6.01 16.43
N THR A 247 -9.12 5.92 16.66
CA THR A 247 -9.69 5.91 18.01
C THR A 247 -9.64 4.52 18.66
N GLN A 248 -9.26 3.49 17.91
CA GLN A 248 -9.27 2.08 18.31
C GLN A 248 -7.88 1.41 18.21
N ALA A 249 -7.08 1.71 17.18
CA ALA A 249 -5.88 0.96 16.74
C ALA A 249 -4.70 1.88 16.26
N TRP A 250 -3.51 1.28 15.97
CA TRP A 250 -2.21 1.98 15.81
C TRP A 250 -1.22 1.36 14.80
#